data_AF-A0A959WMX5-F1
#
_entry.id   AF-A0A959WMX5-F1
#
_cell.length_a   1.000
_cell.length_b   1.000
_cell.length_c   1.000
_cell.angle_alpha   90.00
_cell.angle_beta   90.00
_cell.angle_gamma   90.00
#
_symmetry.space_group_name_H-M   'P 1'
#
loop_
_entity.id
_entity.type
_entity.pdbx_description
1 polymer ?
#
loop_
_entity_poly.entity_id
_entity_poly.type
_entity_poly.pdbx_seq_one_letter_code
_entity_poly.pdbx_strand_id
1 'polypeptide(L)'
;MGRGGLTGELVVEFVPSGRGVAARPAFEDGVEIQMSRNTRGAAEIGDLAIITVRGRSARLQRVLGNARDARVVMEALLIHEEMGRGFPRRVQETADALVEGDPLADAARRDLTDQEVVTIDPQGAKDHDDAIAAEVDGEDVRLWVHIADVAHYVSEGDPIDREAFFRGNSVYVPGRVEPMLPARLSNDLCSLRPGATRRVVTAEMLVAPDGAITESRFYRAAIRSEQRLTYPEVDGFLDGGALGSPAQETTVNAAREAARRIRAARQRRGGLEIGGGEVVFEFHGGRVVGAHVEENSESHRIVEDCMVAANEAVAQHLLARGRTTVFRHHPDPEQARFERLLAQMAALDVPTPSMPDRAMGPAEVRSAIGEVGAAVGRHLAARQTRGEPGGSALWTLVLRSLMQAFYTADSATHSGLASAAYLHFTSPIRRYPDLLVHRALLETIGAGVPAPDRLTVDEAALRSSERERNATDIERRADRIIGCLMLDARRRERGNDEVFDGEVVGLIPGGVFVSFGIGFEGFLRSREFDAGFLTLDDAEVQLLGEGGLPVARIGDPISVRVIEVEPLRGRARLVPADSPTRPSRGRSSRPQRRRRRF
;
A
#
# COMPACT_ATOMS: atom_id res chain seq x y z
N MET A 1 14.04 18.85 25.30
CA MET A 1 12.76 19.34 24.77
C MET A 1 12.13 20.28 25.78
N GLY A 2 11.89 21.52 25.36
CA GLY A 2 11.38 22.60 26.20
C GLY A 2 9.96 22.35 26.70
N ARG A 3 9.63 22.98 27.83
CA ARG A 3 8.34 22.92 28.52
C ARG A 3 7.23 23.66 27.75
N GLY A 4 6.82 23.16 26.59
CA GLY A 4 5.51 23.47 26.01
C GLY A 4 4.49 22.53 26.64
N GLY A 5 3.46 23.06 27.31
CA GLY A 5 2.38 22.21 27.82
C GLY A 5 1.66 21.56 26.64
N LEU A 6 1.54 20.23 26.65
CA LEU A 6 0.72 19.50 25.68
C LEU A 6 -0.71 20.06 25.77
N THR A 7 -1.17 20.72 24.71
CA THR A 7 -2.56 21.17 24.55
C THR A 7 -3.08 20.58 23.27
N GLY A 8 -4.07 19.70 23.37
CA GLY A 8 -4.63 18.98 22.23
C GLY A 8 -5.35 17.70 22.62
N GLU A 9 -5.94 17.05 21.63
CA GLU A 9 -6.43 15.68 21.76
C GLU A 9 -5.28 14.70 21.57
N LEU A 10 -5.27 13.63 22.35
CA LEU A 10 -4.23 12.60 22.32
C LEU A 10 -4.88 11.23 22.42
N VAL A 11 -4.41 10.31 21.57
CA VAL A 11 -4.78 8.90 21.65
C VAL A 11 -3.83 8.20 22.62
N VAL A 12 -4.40 7.56 23.65
CA VAL A 12 -3.66 6.98 24.77
C VAL A 12 -4.12 5.56 25.08
N GLU A 13 -3.21 4.78 25.63
CA GLU A 13 -3.49 3.52 26.31
C GLU A 13 -3.50 3.77 27.83
N PHE A 14 -4.53 3.28 28.52
CA PHE A 14 -4.56 3.29 29.97
C PHE A 14 -3.72 2.13 30.53
N VAL A 15 -2.69 2.44 31.30
CA VAL A 15 -1.72 1.48 31.84
C VAL A 15 -1.66 1.52 33.36
N PRO A 16 -1.25 0.42 34.03
CA PRO A 16 -0.99 0.44 35.47
C PRO A 16 0.12 1.44 35.79
N SER A 17 -0.04 2.20 36.88
CA SER A 17 1.00 3.09 37.39
C SER A 17 1.12 2.94 38.91
N GLY A 18 2.30 3.21 39.48
CA GLY A 18 2.53 3.08 40.93
C GLY A 18 1.60 3.93 41.82
N ARG A 19 0.85 4.87 41.22
CA ARG A 19 -0.17 5.72 41.87
C ARG A 19 -1.61 5.44 41.42
N GLY A 20 -1.86 4.33 40.72
CA GLY A 20 -3.17 3.96 40.18
C GLY A 20 -3.11 3.67 38.68
N VAL A 21 -3.68 4.56 37.87
CA VAL A 21 -3.75 4.40 36.42
C VAL A 21 -3.15 5.62 35.74
N ALA A 22 -2.38 5.41 34.68
CA ALA A 22 -1.87 6.47 33.83
C ALA A 22 -2.35 6.30 32.38
N ALA A 23 -2.48 7.42 31.67
CA ALA A 23 -2.67 7.47 30.23
C ALA A 23 -1.30 7.62 29.56
N ARG A 24 -0.91 6.64 28.75
CA ARG A 24 0.34 6.63 27.99
C ARG A 24 0.03 6.92 26.52
N PRO A 25 0.75 7.84 25.84
CA PRO A 25 0.61 8.03 24.40
C PRO A 25 0.74 6.68 23.67
N ALA A 26 -0.24 6.35 22.82
CA ALA A 26 -0.37 5.03 22.25
C ALA A 26 0.69 4.76 21.17
N PHE A 27 0.78 5.64 20.17
CA PHE A 27 1.56 5.39 18.96
C PHE A 27 2.94 6.06 18.94
N GLU A 28 3.22 6.92 19.91
CA GLU A 28 4.46 7.72 19.96
C GLU A 28 5.13 7.66 21.34
N ASP A 29 6.39 8.10 21.39
CA ASP A 29 7.11 8.24 22.65
C ASP A 29 6.60 9.48 23.39
N GLY A 30 6.27 9.33 24.67
CA GLY A 30 5.85 10.48 25.47
C GLY A 30 5.64 10.15 26.94
N VAL A 31 5.28 11.18 27.70
CA VAL A 31 5.21 11.10 29.15
C VAL A 31 3.84 10.57 29.58
N GLU A 32 3.84 9.59 30.47
CA GLU A 32 2.63 9.09 31.11
C GLU A 32 1.93 10.20 31.91
N ILE A 33 0.63 10.36 31.67
CA ILE A 33 -0.22 11.32 32.35
C ILE A 33 -1.00 10.60 33.44
N GLN A 34 -0.84 11.01 34.70
CA GLN A 34 -1.56 10.39 35.81
C GLN A 34 -3.06 10.69 35.74
N MET A 35 -3.89 9.67 35.87
CA MET A 35 -5.34 9.77 35.73
C MET A 35 -6.05 9.40 37.03
N SER A 36 -6.81 10.34 37.58
CA SER A 36 -7.72 10.09 38.71
C SER A 36 -8.99 9.34 38.27
N ARG A 37 -9.75 8.78 39.21
CA ARG A 37 -11.07 8.18 38.92
C ARG A 37 -12.01 9.15 38.19
N ASN A 38 -12.04 10.41 38.60
CA ASN A 38 -12.91 11.43 38.00
C ASN A 38 -12.48 11.78 36.56
N THR A 39 -11.17 11.74 36.27
CA THR A 39 -10.64 12.13 34.96
C THR A 39 -10.59 10.97 33.96
N ARG A 40 -10.48 9.72 34.43
CA ARG A 40 -10.48 8.52 33.59
C ARG A 40 -11.89 8.00 33.26
N GLY A 41 -12.92 8.40 34.01
CA GLY A 41 -14.29 7.93 33.80
C GLY A 41 -14.38 6.40 33.82
N ALA A 42 -14.99 5.83 32.78
CA ALA A 42 -15.19 4.39 32.62
C ALA A 42 -13.99 3.63 32.03
N ALA A 43 -12.90 4.31 31.65
CA ALA A 43 -11.76 3.65 31.02
C ALA A 43 -11.04 2.69 31.96
N GLU A 44 -10.79 1.47 31.48
CA GLU A 44 -10.08 0.40 32.19
C GLU A 44 -8.63 0.29 31.74
N ILE A 45 -7.84 -0.51 32.48
CA ILE A 45 -6.46 -0.79 32.09
C ILE A 45 -6.46 -1.64 30.82
N GLY A 46 -5.65 -1.24 29.84
CA GLY A 46 -5.59 -1.83 28.52
C GLY A 46 -6.56 -1.21 27.52
N ASP A 47 -7.38 -0.22 27.91
CA ASP A 47 -8.21 0.50 26.96
C ASP A 47 -7.43 1.57 26.21
N LEU A 48 -7.70 1.67 24.91
CA LEU A 48 -7.41 2.82 24.08
C LEU A 48 -8.51 3.87 24.23
N ALA A 49 -8.12 5.13 24.26
CA ALA A 49 -9.02 6.25 24.45
C ALA A 49 -8.48 7.55 23.86
N ILE A 50 -9.39 8.50 23.64
CA ILE A 50 -9.07 9.89 23.33
C ILE A 50 -9.18 10.70 24.62
N ILE A 51 -8.10 11.40 24.97
CA ILE A 51 -8.08 12.38 26.05
C ILE A 51 -7.82 13.78 25.50
N THR A 52 -8.33 14.81 26.18
CA THR A 52 -7.88 16.19 25.95
C THR A 52 -6.90 16.57 27.04
N VAL A 53 -5.71 17.04 26.65
CA VAL A 53 -4.68 17.53 27.57
C VAL A 53 -4.72 19.05 27.61
N ARG A 54 -4.67 19.62 28.83
CA ARG A 54 -4.56 21.06 29.09
C ARG A 54 -3.53 21.27 30.19
N GLY A 55 -2.29 21.57 29.81
CA GLY A 55 -1.18 21.77 30.74
C GLY A 55 -0.82 20.48 31.47
N ARG A 56 -1.10 20.40 32.78
CA ARG A 56 -0.89 19.17 33.59
C ARG A 56 -2.17 18.36 33.84
N SER A 57 -3.31 18.83 33.30
CA SER A 57 -4.59 18.16 33.46
C SER A 57 -4.96 17.42 32.17
N ALA A 58 -5.62 16.28 32.30
CA ALA A 58 -6.19 15.53 31.20
C ALA A 58 -7.59 15.06 31.54
N ARG A 59 -8.47 15.01 30.55
CA ARG A 59 -9.85 14.51 30.69
C ARG A 59 -10.15 13.51 29.59
N LEU A 60 -10.74 12.38 29.95
CA LEU A 60 -11.31 11.43 28.99
C LEU A 60 -12.39 12.12 28.12
N GLN A 61 -12.32 11.89 26.81
CA GLN A 61 -13.37 12.27 25.87
C GLN A 61 -14.13 11.04 25.38
N ARG A 62 -13.42 10.01 24.92
CA ARG A 62 -14.00 8.80 24.33
C ARG A 62 -13.16 7.58 24.66
N VAL A 63 -13.78 6.51 25.15
CA VAL A 63 -13.15 5.18 25.20
C VAL A 63 -13.34 4.53 23.84
N LEU A 64 -12.28 4.02 23.24
CA LEU A 64 -12.30 3.33 21.95
C LEU A 64 -12.48 1.82 22.13
N GLY A 65 -11.87 1.26 23.18
CA GLY A 65 -11.97 -0.16 23.52
C GLY A 65 -10.62 -0.77 23.84
N ASN A 66 -10.52 -2.09 23.89
CA ASN A 66 -9.32 -2.78 24.34
C ASN A 66 -8.18 -2.74 23.30
N ALA A 67 -6.95 -2.46 23.75
CA ALA A 67 -5.74 -2.40 22.93
C ALA A 67 -5.28 -3.76 22.35
N ARG A 68 -5.95 -4.86 22.68
CA ARG A 68 -5.75 -6.19 22.08
C ARG A 68 -6.72 -6.49 20.94
N ASP A 69 -7.73 -5.66 20.71
CA ASP A 69 -8.58 -5.75 19.52
C ASP A 69 -7.93 -4.92 18.41
N ALA A 70 -7.41 -5.59 17.39
CA ALA A 70 -6.75 -4.98 16.25
C ALA A 70 -7.64 -3.94 15.55
N ARG A 71 -8.96 -4.15 15.48
CA ARG A 71 -9.88 -3.18 14.86
C ARG A 71 -9.93 -1.88 15.65
N VAL A 72 -9.89 -1.96 16.98
CA VAL A 72 -9.82 -0.80 17.87
C VAL A 72 -8.47 -0.10 17.72
N VAL A 73 -7.38 -0.87 17.62
CA VAL A 73 -6.03 -0.31 17.40
C VAL A 73 -5.95 0.42 16.07
N MET A 74 -6.49 -0.15 14.99
CA MET A 74 -6.53 0.49 13.66
C MET A 74 -7.41 1.74 13.66
N GLU A 75 -8.58 1.73 14.33
CA GLU A 75 -9.38 2.95 14.52
C GLU A 75 -8.59 4.03 15.25
N ALA A 76 -7.95 3.66 16.36
CA ALA A 76 -7.15 4.56 17.16
C ALA A 76 -5.98 5.15 16.37
N LEU A 77 -5.33 4.34 15.51
CA LEU A 77 -4.25 4.78 14.63
C LEU A 77 -4.75 5.80 13.61
N LEU A 78 -5.83 5.51 12.90
CA LEU A 78 -6.41 6.43 11.92
C LEU A 78 -6.81 7.77 12.55
N ILE A 79 -7.30 7.77 13.79
CA ILE A 79 -7.61 9.00 14.53
C ILE A 79 -6.33 9.76 14.90
N HIS A 80 -5.29 9.04 15.34
CA HIS A 80 -3.99 9.64 15.67
C HIS A 80 -3.35 10.32 14.45
N GLU A 81 -3.48 9.70 13.28
CA GLU A 81 -3.00 10.22 11.99
C GLU A 81 -3.96 11.23 11.35
N GLU A 82 -4.97 11.68 12.10
CA GLU A 82 -5.99 12.66 11.69
C GLU A 82 -6.88 12.26 10.49
N MET A 83 -6.87 10.99 10.08
CA MET A 83 -7.66 10.46 8.97
C MET A 83 -9.04 9.92 9.40
N GLY A 84 -9.18 9.42 10.63
CA GLY A 84 -10.39 8.75 11.14
C GLY A 84 -11.50 9.70 11.63
N ARG A 85 -11.82 10.76 10.89
CA ARG A 85 -12.79 11.81 11.30
C ARG A 85 -14.24 11.50 10.87
N GLY A 86 -14.44 10.50 10.02
CA GLY A 86 -15.72 10.22 9.37
C GLY A 86 -16.11 11.32 8.36
N PHE A 87 -17.26 11.15 7.70
CA PHE A 87 -17.75 12.13 6.73
C PHE A 87 -18.49 13.28 7.43
N PRO A 88 -18.26 14.55 7.03
CA PRO A 88 -19.06 15.67 7.51
C PRO A 88 -20.54 15.45 7.22
N ARG A 89 -21.42 15.91 8.12
CA ARG A 89 -22.88 15.74 8.02
C ARG A 89 -23.43 16.14 6.64
N ARG A 90 -22.98 17.27 6.10
CA ARG A 90 -23.40 17.77 4.78
C ARG A 90 -23.04 16.80 3.65
N VAL A 91 -21.88 16.14 3.73
CA VAL A 91 -21.44 15.14 2.74
C VAL A 91 -22.34 13.91 2.81
N GLN A 92 -22.62 13.43 4.03
CA GLN A 92 -23.50 12.28 4.23
C GLN A 92 -24.92 12.56 3.73
N GLU A 93 -25.51 13.70 4.09
CA GLU A 93 -26.83 14.12 3.61
C GLU A 93 -26.88 14.24 2.08
N THR A 94 -25.81 14.73 1.45
CA THR A 94 -25.71 14.82 -0.01
C THR A 94 -25.67 13.41 -0.63
N ALA A 95 -24.88 12.50 -0.06
CA ALA A 95 -24.77 11.13 -0.55
C ALA A 95 -26.07 10.34 -0.38
N ASP A 96 -26.74 10.48 0.76
CA ASP A 96 -28.01 9.80 1.07
C ASP A 96 -29.15 10.29 0.15
N ALA A 97 -29.08 11.53 -0.34
CA ALA A 97 -30.03 12.08 -1.29
C ALA A 97 -29.83 11.57 -2.74
N LEU A 98 -28.70 10.91 -3.04
CA LEU A 98 -28.44 10.36 -4.36
C LEU A 98 -29.36 9.18 -4.66
N VAL A 99 -30.01 9.26 -5.82
CA VAL A 99 -30.86 8.20 -6.38
C VAL A 99 -30.07 7.37 -7.38
N GLU A 100 -30.28 6.05 -7.35
CA GLU A 100 -29.67 5.14 -8.33
C GLU A 100 -30.23 5.42 -9.73
N GLY A 101 -31.56 5.55 -9.85
CA GLY A 101 -32.23 5.71 -11.15
C GLY A 101 -31.97 4.52 -12.10
N ASP A 102 -32.64 4.51 -13.24
CA ASP A 102 -32.34 3.52 -14.29
C ASP A 102 -31.09 3.96 -15.08
N PRO A 103 -30.01 3.16 -15.12
CA PRO A 103 -28.85 3.45 -15.96
C PRO A 103 -29.18 3.60 -17.45
N LEU A 104 -30.22 2.91 -17.94
CA LEU A 104 -30.63 2.92 -19.35
C LEU A 104 -31.60 4.06 -19.70
N ALA A 105 -32.05 4.85 -18.72
CA ALA A 105 -32.88 6.03 -18.98
C ALA A 105 -32.10 7.14 -19.71
N ASP A 106 -30.76 7.11 -19.66
CA ASP A 106 -29.87 8.01 -20.39
C ASP A 106 -29.56 7.42 -21.77
N ALA A 107 -30.27 7.87 -22.80
CA ALA A 107 -30.12 7.37 -24.18
C ALA A 107 -28.71 7.60 -24.78
N ALA A 108 -27.86 8.42 -24.15
CA ALA A 108 -26.47 8.59 -24.56
C ALA A 108 -25.57 7.42 -24.08
N ARG A 109 -26.04 6.59 -23.15
CA ARG A 109 -25.31 5.40 -22.69
C ARG A 109 -25.55 4.23 -23.63
N ARG A 110 -24.47 3.55 -23.97
CA ARG A 110 -24.57 2.27 -24.68
C ARG A 110 -25.11 1.21 -23.72
N ASP A 111 -26.07 0.43 -24.20
CA ASP A 111 -26.52 -0.76 -23.49
C ASP A 111 -25.56 -1.91 -23.79
N LEU A 112 -24.83 -2.34 -22.76
CA LEU A 112 -23.95 -3.50 -22.77
C LEU A 112 -24.40 -4.51 -21.69
N THR A 113 -25.68 -4.49 -21.30
CA THR A 113 -26.19 -5.36 -20.24
C THR A 113 -26.28 -6.84 -20.62
N ASP A 114 -26.24 -7.14 -21.92
CA ASP A 114 -26.16 -8.50 -22.47
C ASP A 114 -24.71 -8.98 -22.72
N GLN A 115 -23.71 -8.11 -22.51
CA GLN A 115 -22.30 -8.49 -22.64
C GLN A 115 -21.87 -9.32 -21.41
N GLU A 116 -21.16 -10.42 -21.62
CA GLU A 116 -20.54 -11.16 -20.52
C GLU A 116 -19.40 -10.33 -19.94
N VAL A 117 -19.60 -9.80 -18.73
CA VAL A 117 -18.63 -8.97 -18.01
C VAL A 117 -18.30 -9.62 -16.66
N VAL A 118 -17.00 -9.66 -16.33
CA VAL A 118 -16.52 -10.23 -15.07
C VAL A 118 -15.81 -9.16 -14.24
N THR A 119 -16.06 -9.17 -12.93
CA THR A 119 -15.24 -8.46 -11.94
C THR A 119 -14.34 -9.49 -11.26
N ILE A 120 -13.07 -9.17 -11.02
CA ILE A 120 -12.10 -10.07 -10.38
C ILE A 120 -11.41 -9.31 -9.24
N ASP A 121 -11.76 -9.64 -8.00
CA ASP A 121 -11.35 -8.88 -6.82
C ASP A 121 -10.96 -9.79 -5.64
N PRO A 122 -10.24 -9.29 -4.62
CA PRO A 122 -10.04 -10.03 -3.37
C PRO A 122 -11.38 -10.39 -2.72
N GLN A 123 -11.51 -11.56 -2.09
CA GLN A 123 -12.78 -12.08 -1.54
C GLN A 123 -13.51 -11.09 -0.60
N GLY A 124 -12.78 -10.25 0.13
CA GLY A 124 -13.34 -9.24 1.06
C GLY A 124 -13.78 -7.92 0.43
N ALA A 125 -13.47 -7.65 -0.84
CA ALA A 125 -13.75 -6.37 -1.51
C ALA A 125 -15.26 -6.09 -1.62
N LYS A 126 -15.62 -4.80 -1.54
CA LYS A 126 -17.02 -4.31 -1.66
C LYS A 126 -17.16 -3.16 -2.67
N ASP A 127 -16.05 -2.52 -2.97
CA ASP A 127 -15.86 -1.36 -3.82
C ASP A 127 -15.25 -1.78 -5.16
N HIS A 128 -16.06 -2.47 -5.99
CA HIS A 128 -15.64 -2.94 -7.30
C HIS A 128 -15.60 -1.75 -8.28
N ASP A 129 -14.40 -1.26 -8.58
CA ASP A 129 -14.15 -0.14 -9.50
C ASP A 129 -14.25 -0.56 -10.96
N ASP A 130 -13.77 -1.78 -11.28
CA ASP A 130 -13.54 -2.24 -12.64
C ASP A 130 -14.22 -3.58 -12.94
N ALA A 131 -14.60 -3.74 -14.21
CA ALA A 131 -15.03 -5.00 -14.80
C ALA A 131 -14.37 -5.14 -16.18
N ILE A 132 -14.10 -6.38 -16.58
CA ILE A 132 -13.50 -6.70 -17.88
C ILE A 132 -14.43 -7.57 -18.71
N ALA A 133 -14.40 -7.34 -20.02
CA ALA A 133 -14.90 -8.26 -21.03
C ALA A 133 -13.84 -8.39 -22.12
N ALA A 134 -13.76 -9.54 -22.79
CA ALA A 134 -12.83 -9.77 -23.86
C ALA A 134 -13.32 -10.86 -24.80
N GLU A 135 -13.03 -10.70 -26.08
CA GLU A 135 -13.31 -11.70 -27.11
C GLU A 135 -12.20 -11.72 -28.17
N VAL A 136 -11.98 -12.89 -28.78
CA VAL A 136 -11.06 -13.02 -29.91
C VAL A 136 -11.72 -12.45 -31.16
N ASP A 137 -11.04 -11.52 -31.83
CA ASP A 137 -11.51 -10.83 -33.04
C ASP A 137 -10.51 -11.06 -34.18
N GLY A 138 -10.69 -12.17 -34.89
CA GLY A 138 -9.72 -12.61 -35.90
C GLY A 138 -8.38 -13.01 -35.27
N GLU A 139 -7.30 -12.30 -35.62
CA GLU A 139 -5.98 -12.48 -34.99
C GLU A 139 -5.80 -11.59 -33.75
N ASP A 140 -6.65 -10.57 -33.59
CA ASP A 140 -6.62 -9.60 -32.51
C ASP A 140 -7.47 -10.08 -31.33
N VAL A 141 -7.37 -9.38 -30.20
CA VAL A 141 -8.28 -9.54 -29.06
C VAL A 141 -8.96 -8.21 -28.80
N ARG A 142 -10.29 -8.19 -28.82
CA ARG A 142 -11.08 -7.04 -28.40
C ARG A 142 -11.24 -7.09 -26.88
N LEU A 143 -10.83 -6.02 -26.22
CA LEU A 143 -10.80 -5.89 -24.76
C LEU A 143 -11.63 -4.68 -24.35
N TRP A 144 -12.54 -4.87 -23.41
CA TRP A 144 -13.27 -3.81 -22.74
C TRP A 144 -12.87 -3.75 -21.28
N VAL A 145 -12.57 -2.54 -20.84
CA VAL A 145 -12.38 -2.19 -19.43
C VAL A 145 -13.48 -1.21 -19.06
N HIS A 146 -14.40 -1.67 -18.21
CA HIS A 146 -15.54 -0.90 -17.73
C HIS A 146 -15.26 -0.38 -16.33
N ILE A 147 -15.22 0.94 -16.16
CA ILE A 147 -14.92 1.57 -14.87
C ILE A 147 -16.16 2.26 -14.33
N ALA A 148 -16.42 2.14 -13.03
CA ALA A 148 -17.50 2.83 -12.34
C ALA A 148 -17.57 4.33 -12.69
N ASP A 149 -18.74 4.82 -13.14
CA ASP A 149 -18.93 6.21 -13.55
C ASP A 149 -19.19 7.12 -12.32
N VAL A 150 -18.17 7.29 -11.48
CA VAL A 150 -18.24 8.13 -10.27
C VAL A 150 -18.57 9.58 -10.63
N ALA A 151 -18.06 10.06 -11.77
CA ALA A 151 -18.33 11.41 -12.29
C ALA A 151 -19.82 11.66 -12.62
N HIS A 152 -20.65 10.62 -12.74
CA HIS A 152 -22.10 10.77 -12.85
C HIS A 152 -22.73 11.26 -11.54
N TYR A 153 -22.22 10.79 -10.39
CA TYR A 153 -22.80 11.08 -9.08
C TYR A 153 -22.09 12.22 -8.34
N VAL A 154 -20.83 12.48 -8.67
CA VAL A 154 -19.98 13.47 -7.98
C VAL A 154 -19.65 14.61 -8.94
N SER A 155 -20.39 15.71 -8.77
CA SER A 155 -20.24 16.92 -9.59
C SER A 155 -19.14 17.82 -9.03
N GLU A 156 -18.41 18.49 -9.92
CA GLU A 156 -17.35 19.42 -9.51
C GLU A 156 -17.89 20.49 -8.55
N GLY A 157 -17.17 20.69 -7.44
CA GLY A 157 -17.47 21.68 -6.42
C GLY A 157 -18.63 21.33 -5.48
N ASP A 158 -19.26 20.17 -5.62
CA ASP A 158 -20.27 19.69 -4.67
C ASP A 158 -19.64 19.25 -3.32
N PRO A 159 -20.44 19.01 -2.26
CA PRO A 159 -19.89 18.61 -0.96
C PRO A 159 -19.06 17.32 -0.98
N ILE A 160 -19.43 16.34 -1.80
CA ILE A 160 -18.74 15.05 -1.91
C ILE A 160 -17.43 15.23 -2.66
N ASP A 161 -17.43 16.00 -3.75
CA ASP A 161 -16.24 16.33 -4.53
C ASP A 161 -15.16 17.03 -3.70
N ARG A 162 -15.56 18.04 -2.91
CA ARG A 162 -14.63 18.76 -2.02
C ARG A 162 -14.03 17.84 -0.95
N GLU A 163 -14.82 16.91 -0.44
CA GLU A 163 -14.34 15.93 0.54
C GLU A 163 -13.43 14.88 -0.12
N ALA A 164 -13.78 14.40 -1.31
CA ALA A 164 -12.95 13.50 -2.09
C ALA A 164 -11.60 14.13 -2.45
N PHE A 165 -11.59 15.40 -2.86
CA PHE A 165 -10.38 16.21 -3.05
C PHE A 165 -9.57 16.30 -1.76
N PHE A 166 -10.21 16.64 -0.63
CA PHE A 166 -9.53 16.77 0.67
C PHE A 166 -8.84 15.47 1.11
N ARG A 167 -9.52 14.34 0.91
CA ARG A 167 -9.03 12.98 1.22
C ARG A 167 -7.96 12.51 0.23
N GLY A 168 -8.12 12.79 -1.06
CA GLY A 168 -7.20 12.43 -2.15
C GLY A 168 -7.27 10.96 -2.57
N ASN A 169 -7.24 10.05 -1.60
CA ASN A 169 -7.34 8.61 -1.81
C ASN A 169 -7.93 7.89 -0.59
N SER A 170 -8.43 6.67 -0.79
CA SER A 170 -8.75 5.76 0.32
C SER A 170 -7.46 5.27 0.99
N VAL A 171 -7.52 5.00 2.30
CA VAL A 171 -6.41 4.44 3.10
C VAL A 171 -6.80 3.06 3.61
N TYR A 172 -5.97 2.04 3.34
CA TYR A 172 -6.25 0.65 3.64
C TYR A 172 -5.35 0.13 4.75
N VAL A 173 -5.86 0.08 5.98
CA VAL A 173 -5.16 -0.55 7.10
C VAL A 173 -5.70 -1.96 7.33
N PRO A 174 -4.94 -2.88 7.96
CA PRO A 174 -5.41 -4.26 8.12
C PRO A 174 -6.79 -4.37 8.77
N GLY A 175 -7.75 -4.95 8.03
CA GLY A 175 -9.13 -5.14 8.47
C GLY A 175 -10.03 -3.89 8.47
N ARG A 176 -9.56 -2.73 7.96
CA ARG A 176 -10.36 -1.49 7.89
C ARG A 176 -9.92 -0.56 6.76
N VAL A 177 -10.89 0.05 6.08
CA VAL A 177 -10.65 1.12 5.11
C VAL A 177 -11.16 2.46 5.65
N GLU A 178 -10.39 3.53 5.45
CA GLU A 178 -10.90 4.91 5.52
C GLU A 178 -11.15 5.36 4.06
N PRO A 179 -12.41 5.33 3.60
CA PRO A 179 -12.70 5.50 2.18
C PRO A 179 -12.62 6.97 1.75
N MET A 180 -12.28 7.20 0.47
CA MET A 180 -12.36 8.51 -0.16
C MET A 180 -13.80 9.00 -0.32
N LEU A 181 -14.71 8.09 -0.67
CA LEU A 181 -16.13 8.39 -0.90
C LEU A 181 -17.03 7.79 0.19
N PRO A 182 -18.19 8.39 0.47
CA PRO A 182 -19.19 7.80 1.37
C PRO A 182 -19.62 6.40 0.91
N ALA A 183 -19.94 5.51 1.86
CA ALA A 183 -20.31 4.12 1.58
C ALA A 183 -21.49 3.96 0.60
N ARG A 184 -22.41 4.94 0.58
CA ARG A 184 -23.53 5.00 -0.37
C ARG A 184 -23.06 5.07 -1.83
N LEU A 185 -21.91 5.68 -2.09
CA LEU A 185 -21.26 5.69 -3.40
C LEU A 185 -20.37 4.46 -3.56
N SER A 186 -19.38 4.31 -2.67
CA SER A 186 -18.29 3.35 -2.86
C SER A 186 -18.75 1.90 -2.85
N ASN A 187 -19.74 1.54 -2.03
CA ASN A 187 -20.15 0.14 -1.81
C ASN A 187 -21.50 -0.19 -2.47
N ASP A 188 -22.11 0.76 -3.18
CA ASP A 188 -23.50 0.61 -3.66
C ASP A 188 -23.74 1.25 -5.04
N LEU A 189 -23.82 2.58 -5.13
CA LEU A 189 -24.19 3.25 -6.38
C LEU A 189 -23.13 3.15 -7.48
N CYS A 190 -21.85 3.17 -7.11
CA CYS A 190 -20.72 3.07 -8.03
C CYS A 190 -20.18 1.64 -8.15
N SER A 191 -20.21 0.86 -7.05
CA SER A 191 -19.71 -0.51 -7.04
C SER A 191 -20.40 -1.39 -8.09
N LEU A 192 -19.62 -2.06 -8.93
CA LEU A 192 -20.06 -2.95 -10.01
C LEU A 192 -20.55 -4.31 -9.47
N ARG A 193 -21.51 -4.27 -8.55
CA ARG A 193 -22.01 -5.47 -7.85
C ARG A 193 -22.73 -6.44 -8.81
N PRO A 194 -22.65 -7.75 -8.54
CA PRO A 194 -23.32 -8.76 -9.34
C PRO A 194 -24.85 -8.62 -9.32
N GLY A 195 -25.48 -8.94 -10.45
CA GLY A 195 -26.93 -8.93 -10.69
C GLY A 195 -27.55 -7.54 -10.88
N ALA A 196 -26.78 -6.46 -10.76
CA ALA A 196 -27.30 -5.10 -10.84
C ALA A 196 -26.79 -4.37 -12.09
N THR A 197 -27.69 -3.64 -12.77
CA THR A 197 -27.29 -2.78 -13.89
C THR A 197 -26.53 -1.56 -13.36
N ARG A 198 -25.35 -1.27 -13.92
CA ARG A 198 -24.42 -0.27 -13.39
C ARG A 198 -23.90 0.67 -14.48
N ARG A 199 -23.72 1.94 -14.12
CA ARG A 199 -23.18 2.99 -14.99
C ARG A 199 -21.67 2.91 -15.03
N VAL A 200 -21.11 2.87 -16.24
CA VAL A 200 -19.66 2.78 -16.45
C VAL A 200 -19.17 3.77 -17.49
N VAL A 201 -17.89 4.13 -17.37
CA VAL A 201 -17.07 4.72 -18.42
C VAL A 201 -16.20 3.60 -18.97
N THR A 202 -16.35 3.31 -20.26
CA THR A 202 -15.72 2.15 -20.91
C THR A 202 -14.57 2.59 -21.79
N ALA A 203 -13.44 1.89 -21.67
CA ALA A 203 -12.36 1.87 -22.64
C ALA A 203 -12.43 0.55 -23.43
N GLU A 204 -12.77 0.64 -24.71
CA GLU A 204 -12.76 -0.46 -25.66
C GLU A 204 -11.48 -0.39 -26.48
N MET A 205 -10.74 -1.48 -26.57
CA MET A 205 -9.41 -1.56 -27.18
C MET A 205 -9.29 -2.79 -28.07
N LEU A 206 -8.55 -2.67 -29.17
CA LEU A 206 -8.17 -3.80 -30.02
C LEU A 206 -6.69 -4.11 -29.82
N VAL A 207 -6.38 -5.32 -29.34
CA VAL A 207 -5.04 -5.79 -28.98
C VAL A 207 -4.49 -6.69 -30.08
N ALA A 208 -3.50 -6.20 -30.80
CA ALA A 208 -2.84 -6.92 -31.88
C ALA A 208 -2.01 -8.13 -31.37
N PRO A 209 -1.60 -9.08 -32.23
CA PRO A 209 -0.73 -10.20 -31.87
C PRO A 209 0.60 -9.78 -31.20
N ASP A 210 1.14 -8.62 -31.57
CA ASP A 210 2.33 -8.04 -30.96
C ASP A 210 2.05 -7.22 -29.69
N GLY A 211 0.81 -7.24 -29.19
CA GLY A 211 0.37 -6.53 -28.00
C GLY A 211 0.23 -5.01 -28.15
N ALA A 212 0.36 -4.46 -29.36
CA ALA A 212 0.02 -3.07 -29.62
C ALA A 212 -1.50 -2.85 -29.51
N ILE A 213 -1.91 -1.72 -28.96
CA ILE A 213 -3.30 -1.26 -29.01
C ILE A 213 -3.49 -0.52 -30.34
N THR A 214 -4.21 -1.12 -31.29
CA THR A 214 -4.38 -0.59 -32.66
C THR A 214 -5.59 0.32 -32.80
N GLU A 215 -6.64 0.07 -32.01
CA GLU A 215 -7.82 0.91 -31.91
C GLU A 215 -8.18 1.16 -30.44
N SER A 216 -8.69 2.35 -30.14
CA SER A 216 -9.32 2.65 -28.85
C SER A 216 -10.58 3.50 -29.02
N ARG A 217 -11.62 3.20 -28.23
CA ARG A 217 -12.89 3.93 -28.19
C ARG A 217 -13.31 4.12 -26.74
N PHE A 218 -13.85 5.29 -26.45
CA PHE A 218 -14.30 5.66 -25.10
C PHE A 218 -15.73 6.13 -25.12
N TYR A 219 -16.54 5.64 -24.20
CA TYR A 219 -17.96 5.98 -24.11
C TYR A 219 -18.53 5.65 -22.74
N ARG A 220 -19.67 6.29 -22.41
CA ARG A 220 -20.50 5.86 -21.28
C ARG A 220 -21.35 4.67 -21.70
N ALA A 221 -21.49 3.71 -20.79
CA ALA A 221 -22.33 2.53 -20.98
C ALA A 221 -23.07 2.16 -19.69
N ALA A 222 -23.97 1.20 -19.82
CA ALA A 222 -24.54 0.42 -18.74
C ALA A 222 -24.19 -1.06 -18.93
N ILE A 223 -23.72 -1.71 -17.87
CA ILE A 223 -23.38 -3.15 -17.86
C ILE A 223 -24.18 -3.86 -16.79
N ARG A 224 -24.27 -5.20 -16.87
CA ARG A 224 -24.76 -6.05 -15.78
C ARG A 224 -23.78 -7.21 -15.61
N SER A 225 -22.97 -7.18 -14.54
CA SER A 225 -22.17 -8.34 -14.17
C SER A 225 -23.08 -9.37 -13.52
N GLU A 226 -23.13 -10.59 -14.04
CA GLU A 226 -23.95 -11.66 -13.46
C GLU A 226 -23.34 -12.20 -12.16
N GLN A 227 -22.01 -12.27 -12.12
CA GLN A 227 -21.28 -12.82 -10.98
C GLN A 227 -19.95 -12.10 -10.79
N ARG A 228 -19.59 -11.98 -9.51
CA ARG A 228 -18.27 -11.55 -9.09
C ARG A 228 -17.36 -12.77 -8.97
N LEU A 229 -16.18 -12.70 -9.58
CA LEU A 229 -15.12 -13.68 -9.41
C LEU A 229 -14.09 -13.18 -8.40
N THR A 230 -13.38 -14.11 -7.79
CA THR A 230 -12.23 -13.84 -6.91
C THR A 230 -10.93 -14.32 -7.55
N TYR A 231 -9.79 -13.74 -7.16
CA TYR A 231 -8.49 -14.20 -7.65
C TYR A 231 -8.28 -15.72 -7.49
N PRO A 232 -8.58 -16.33 -6.33
CA PRO A 232 -8.44 -17.78 -6.18
C PRO A 232 -9.36 -18.62 -7.10
N GLU A 233 -10.57 -18.14 -7.39
CA GLU A 233 -11.48 -18.82 -8.32
C GLU A 233 -10.94 -18.79 -9.75
N VAL A 234 -10.43 -17.63 -10.18
CA VAL A 234 -9.83 -17.48 -11.51
C VAL A 234 -8.55 -18.30 -11.60
N ASP A 235 -7.67 -18.24 -10.60
CA ASP A 235 -6.45 -19.06 -10.60
C ASP A 235 -6.77 -20.56 -10.64
N GLY A 236 -7.75 -21.01 -9.87
CA GLY A 236 -8.21 -22.41 -9.91
C GLY A 236 -8.76 -22.83 -11.28
N PHE A 237 -9.40 -21.92 -12.01
CA PHE A 237 -9.78 -22.14 -13.40
C PHE A 237 -8.56 -22.21 -14.34
N LEU A 238 -7.60 -21.30 -14.19
CA LEU A 238 -6.38 -21.27 -15.01
C LEU A 238 -5.51 -22.53 -14.82
N ASP A 239 -5.61 -23.17 -13.67
CA ASP A 239 -4.98 -24.45 -13.33
C ASP A 239 -5.75 -25.69 -13.85
N GLY A 240 -6.79 -25.50 -14.66
CA GLY A 240 -7.57 -26.57 -15.31
C GLY A 240 -8.92 -26.88 -14.65
N GLY A 241 -9.36 -26.03 -13.72
CA GLY A 241 -10.73 -26.04 -13.18
C GLY A 241 -11.77 -25.48 -14.17
N ALA A 242 -12.92 -25.05 -13.62
CA ALA A 242 -14.03 -24.47 -14.37
C ALA A 242 -14.59 -23.26 -13.61
N LEU A 243 -15.18 -22.30 -14.33
CA LEU A 243 -15.89 -21.16 -13.74
C LEU A 243 -17.41 -21.42 -13.71
N GLY A 244 -18.18 -20.41 -13.28
CA GLY A 244 -19.63 -20.49 -13.17
C GLY A 244 -20.36 -20.67 -14.51
N SER A 245 -19.75 -20.28 -15.64
CA SER A 245 -20.31 -20.48 -16.97
C SER A 245 -19.25 -20.55 -18.09
N PRO A 246 -19.54 -21.21 -19.23
CA PRO A 246 -18.64 -21.22 -20.39
C PRO A 246 -18.37 -19.82 -20.98
N ALA A 247 -19.30 -18.88 -20.81
CA ALA A 247 -19.13 -17.50 -21.28
C ALA A 247 -18.08 -16.76 -20.43
N GLN A 248 -18.08 -16.97 -19.11
CA GLN A 248 -17.05 -16.47 -18.21
C GLN A 248 -15.68 -17.04 -18.57
N GLU A 249 -15.59 -18.36 -18.79
CA GLU A 249 -14.35 -19.04 -19.18
C GLU A 249 -13.78 -18.49 -20.49
N THR A 250 -14.65 -18.25 -21.47
CA THR A 250 -14.27 -17.65 -22.77
C THR A 250 -13.73 -16.24 -22.56
N THR A 251 -14.44 -15.42 -21.79
CA THR A 251 -14.07 -14.04 -21.48
C THR A 251 -12.72 -13.96 -20.74
N VAL A 252 -12.54 -14.78 -19.71
CA VAL A 252 -11.29 -14.82 -18.92
C VAL A 252 -10.12 -15.31 -19.76
N ASN A 253 -10.31 -16.33 -20.63
CA ASN A 253 -9.25 -16.79 -21.53
C ASN A 253 -8.85 -15.73 -22.57
N ALA A 254 -9.82 -15.01 -23.14
CA ALA A 254 -9.54 -13.91 -24.05
C ALA A 254 -8.80 -12.76 -23.33
N ALA A 255 -9.21 -12.40 -22.12
CA ALA A 255 -8.54 -11.40 -21.30
C ALA A 255 -7.11 -11.83 -20.92
N ARG A 256 -6.90 -13.11 -20.60
CA ARG A 256 -5.58 -13.70 -20.36
C ARG A 256 -4.66 -13.55 -21.57
N GLU A 257 -5.17 -13.83 -22.76
CA GLU A 257 -4.39 -13.69 -23.99
C GLU A 257 -4.06 -12.21 -24.28
N ALA A 258 -5.01 -11.30 -24.12
CA ALA A 258 -4.76 -9.85 -24.21
C ALA A 258 -3.68 -9.40 -23.23
N ALA A 259 -3.83 -9.74 -21.94
CA ALA A 259 -2.89 -9.40 -20.88
C ALA A 259 -1.47 -9.89 -21.18
N ARG A 260 -1.33 -11.16 -21.60
CA ARG A 260 -0.05 -11.75 -22.00
C ARG A 260 0.62 -10.97 -23.14
N ARG A 261 -0.14 -10.59 -24.17
CA ARG A 261 0.36 -9.79 -25.31
C ARG A 261 0.79 -8.39 -24.87
N ILE A 262 -0.05 -7.71 -24.09
CA ILE A 262 0.21 -6.38 -23.52
C ILE A 262 1.50 -6.39 -22.69
N ARG A 263 1.65 -7.39 -21.80
CA ARG A 263 2.85 -7.57 -20.97
C ARG A 263 4.09 -7.80 -21.81
N ALA A 264 4.02 -8.68 -22.81
CA ALA A 264 5.14 -8.94 -23.70
C ALA A 264 5.55 -7.67 -24.48
N ALA A 265 4.59 -6.86 -24.94
CA ALA A 265 4.86 -5.57 -25.56
C ALA A 265 5.53 -4.60 -24.58
N ARG A 266 5.06 -4.56 -23.33
CA ARG A 266 5.64 -3.75 -22.24
C ARG A 266 7.07 -4.14 -21.91
N GLN A 267 7.35 -5.43 -21.84
CA GLN A 267 8.71 -5.94 -21.62
C GLN A 267 9.63 -5.59 -22.79
N ARG A 268 9.18 -5.73 -24.05
CA ARG A 268 9.96 -5.34 -25.24
C ARG A 268 10.35 -3.86 -25.27
N ARG A 269 9.50 -2.96 -24.74
CA ARG A 269 9.82 -1.52 -24.60
C ARG A 269 10.66 -1.19 -23.37
N GLY A 270 11.03 -2.18 -22.56
CA GLY A 270 11.87 -2.01 -21.36
C GLY A 270 11.10 -1.59 -20.11
N GLY A 271 9.83 -1.98 -19.98
CA GLY A 271 9.07 -1.83 -18.74
C GLY A 271 9.63 -2.74 -17.65
N LEU A 272 9.75 -2.22 -16.44
CA LEU A 272 10.26 -2.96 -15.30
C LEU A 272 9.17 -3.90 -14.78
N GLU A 273 9.54 -5.16 -14.54
CA GLU A 273 8.69 -6.10 -13.82
C GLU A 273 9.17 -6.16 -12.38
N ILE A 274 8.38 -5.56 -11.50
CA ILE A 274 8.69 -5.51 -10.09
C ILE A 274 7.85 -6.57 -9.38
N GLY A 275 8.49 -7.67 -8.98
CA GLY A 275 7.84 -8.70 -8.16
C GLY A 275 7.77 -8.33 -6.68
N GLY A 276 7.08 -9.17 -5.90
CA GLY A 276 6.96 -9.04 -4.45
C GLY A 276 5.70 -9.73 -3.95
N GLY A 277 5.76 -10.27 -2.74
CA GLY A 277 4.57 -10.72 -2.03
C GLY A 277 4.20 -9.73 -0.94
N GLU A 278 2.92 -9.56 -0.69
CA GLU A 278 2.40 -8.72 0.40
C GLU A 278 2.03 -9.58 1.60
N VAL A 279 2.22 -9.06 2.82
CA VAL A 279 1.83 -9.78 4.03
C VAL A 279 0.36 -9.50 4.30
N VAL A 280 -0.47 -10.54 4.25
CA VAL A 280 -1.89 -10.48 4.58
C VAL A 280 -2.10 -11.03 5.98
N PHE A 281 -2.74 -10.23 6.84
CA PHE A 281 -3.05 -10.62 8.22
C PHE A 281 -4.42 -11.27 8.34
N GLU A 282 -4.50 -12.32 9.14
CA GLU A 282 -5.73 -13.07 9.41
C GLU A 282 -6.32 -12.68 10.75
N PHE A 283 -7.63 -12.43 10.78
CA PHE A 283 -8.33 -11.94 11.96
C PHE A 283 -9.45 -12.88 12.42
N HIS A 284 -9.53 -13.12 13.73
CA HIS A 284 -10.66 -13.80 14.37
C HIS A 284 -11.11 -13.05 15.63
N GLY A 285 -12.40 -12.67 15.68
CA GLY A 285 -12.96 -11.95 16.83
C GLY A 285 -12.24 -10.64 17.17
N GLY A 286 -11.68 -9.95 16.17
CA GLY A 286 -10.90 -8.73 16.35
C GLY A 286 -9.43 -8.95 16.76
N ARG A 287 -8.97 -10.20 16.90
CA ARG A 287 -7.56 -10.52 17.16
C ARG A 287 -6.88 -10.99 15.89
N VAL A 288 -5.60 -10.66 15.76
CA VAL A 288 -4.74 -11.22 14.72
C VAL A 288 -4.36 -12.63 15.13
N VAL A 289 -4.67 -13.61 14.29
CA VAL A 289 -4.43 -15.04 14.57
C VAL A 289 -3.33 -15.65 13.70
N GLY A 290 -3.01 -14.99 12.59
CA GLY A 290 -2.02 -15.46 11.63
C GLY A 290 -1.69 -14.39 10.59
N ALA A 291 -0.76 -14.75 9.72
CA ALA A 291 -0.44 -14.01 8.51
C ALA A 291 0.13 -14.96 7.46
N HIS A 292 -0.07 -14.63 6.20
CA HIS A 292 0.56 -15.32 5.07
C HIS A 292 1.07 -14.29 4.06
N VAL A 293 1.95 -14.73 3.17
CA VAL A 293 2.39 -13.91 2.03
C VAL A 293 1.47 -14.21 0.86
N GLU A 294 0.80 -13.20 0.35
CA GLU A 294 0.02 -13.28 -0.89
C GLU A 294 0.93 -12.87 -2.06
N GLU A 295 1.11 -13.79 -3.00
CA GLU A 295 1.91 -13.56 -4.20
C GLU A 295 1.02 -13.03 -5.34
N ASN A 296 1.59 -12.19 -6.21
CA ASN A 296 0.92 -11.69 -7.41
C ASN A 296 0.71 -12.84 -8.41
N SER A 297 -0.44 -13.51 -8.34
CA SER A 297 -0.78 -14.68 -9.14
C SER A 297 -1.05 -14.34 -10.61
N GLU A 298 -1.45 -15.32 -11.43
CA GLU A 298 -1.77 -15.05 -12.83
C GLU A 298 -3.04 -14.21 -12.97
N SER A 299 -4.08 -14.47 -12.18
CA SER A 299 -5.32 -13.68 -12.20
C SER A 299 -5.10 -12.21 -11.85
N HIS A 300 -4.28 -11.91 -10.84
CA HIS A 300 -3.87 -10.54 -10.49
C HIS A 300 -3.19 -9.84 -11.68
N ARG A 301 -2.26 -10.55 -12.33
CA ARG A 301 -1.51 -10.09 -13.50
C ARG A 301 -2.41 -9.81 -14.71
N ILE A 302 -3.47 -10.60 -14.92
CA ILE A 302 -4.46 -10.37 -15.98
C ILE A 302 -5.15 -9.02 -15.78
N VAL A 303 -5.69 -8.78 -14.57
CA VAL A 303 -6.36 -7.52 -14.24
C VAL A 303 -5.38 -6.35 -14.36
N GLU A 304 -4.18 -6.48 -13.78
CA GLU A 304 -3.14 -5.45 -13.84
C GLU A 304 -2.83 -5.00 -15.28
N ASP A 305 -2.58 -5.94 -16.19
CA ASP A 305 -2.25 -5.62 -17.59
C ASP A 305 -3.42 -4.96 -18.32
N CYS A 306 -4.65 -5.43 -18.09
CA CYS A 306 -5.84 -4.83 -18.69
C CYS A 306 -6.02 -3.37 -18.22
N MET A 307 -5.84 -3.12 -16.92
CA MET A 307 -5.95 -1.78 -16.35
C MET A 307 -4.82 -0.86 -16.84
N VAL A 308 -3.59 -1.36 -16.95
CA VAL A 308 -2.45 -0.61 -17.51
C VAL A 308 -2.74 -0.22 -18.97
N ALA A 309 -3.28 -1.13 -19.79
CA ALA A 309 -3.62 -0.81 -21.18
C ALA A 309 -4.71 0.27 -21.27
N ALA A 310 -5.77 0.18 -20.45
CA ALA A 310 -6.81 1.21 -20.40
C ALA A 310 -6.25 2.59 -19.97
N ASN A 311 -5.39 2.60 -18.95
CA ASN A 311 -4.69 3.79 -18.48
C ASN A 311 -3.84 4.44 -19.58
N GLU A 312 -3.05 3.65 -20.33
CA GLU A 312 -2.25 4.12 -21.46
C GLU A 312 -3.13 4.66 -22.60
N ALA A 313 -4.19 3.95 -22.96
CA ALA A 313 -5.11 4.35 -24.03
C ALA A 313 -5.81 5.67 -23.73
N VAL A 314 -6.31 5.85 -22.49
CA VAL A 314 -6.94 7.12 -22.06
C VAL A 314 -5.91 8.25 -22.01
N ALA A 315 -4.69 8.00 -21.54
CA ALA A 315 -3.60 8.98 -21.54
C ALA A 315 -3.32 9.50 -22.96
N GLN A 316 -3.14 8.58 -23.91
CA GLN A 316 -2.85 8.90 -25.30
C GLN A 316 -3.99 9.71 -25.94
N HIS A 317 -5.24 9.33 -25.69
CA HIS A 317 -6.42 10.04 -26.21
C HIS A 317 -6.53 11.49 -25.71
N LEU A 318 -6.27 11.71 -24.41
CA LEU A 318 -6.33 13.03 -23.80
C LEU A 318 -5.16 13.91 -24.25
N LEU A 319 -3.94 13.36 -24.33
CA LEU A 319 -2.76 14.06 -24.85
C LEU A 319 -2.94 14.48 -26.31
N ALA A 320 -3.44 13.58 -27.16
CA ALA A 320 -3.68 13.87 -28.58
C ALA A 320 -4.68 15.01 -28.79
N ARG A 321 -5.54 15.28 -27.80
CA ARG A 321 -6.51 16.39 -27.80
C ARG A 321 -6.05 17.61 -27.01
N GLY A 322 -4.82 17.62 -26.51
CA GLY A 322 -4.25 18.74 -25.74
C GLY A 322 -5.01 19.03 -24.45
N ARG A 323 -5.62 18.02 -23.82
CA ARG A 323 -6.45 18.23 -22.63
C ARG A 323 -5.62 18.26 -21.37
N THR A 324 -5.91 19.25 -20.53
CA THR A 324 -5.34 19.36 -19.19
C THR A 324 -5.99 18.35 -18.26
N THR A 325 -5.18 17.48 -17.67
CA THR A 325 -5.60 16.50 -16.68
C THR A 325 -4.40 16.11 -15.82
N VAL A 326 -4.64 15.28 -14.80
CA VAL A 326 -3.60 14.70 -13.98
C VAL A 326 -3.01 13.47 -14.67
N PHE A 327 -1.69 13.45 -14.86
CA PHE A 327 -0.93 12.29 -15.28
C PHE A 327 -0.21 11.64 -14.11
N ARG A 328 0.13 10.36 -14.27
CA ARG A 328 0.95 9.62 -13.31
C ARG A 328 2.37 9.57 -13.84
N HIS A 329 3.17 10.56 -13.45
CA HIS A 329 4.55 10.66 -13.90
C HIS A 329 5.47 9.79 -13.04
N HIS A 330 6.30 8.99 -13.69
CA HIS A 330 7.44 8.34 -13.04
C HIS A 330 8.71 8.82 -13.75
N PRO A 331 9.53 9.65 -13.07
CA PRO A 331 10.76 10.18 -13.65
C PRO A 331 11.71 9.07 -14.13
N ASP A 332 12.58 9.42 -15.05
CA ASP A 332 13.69 8.56 -15.40
C ASP A 332 14.63 8.32 -14.21
N PRO A 333 15.24 7.14 -14.11
CA PRO A 333 16.18 6.83 -13.05
C PRO A 333 17.39 7.76 -13.08
N GLU A 334 17.81 8.21 -11.89
CA GLU A 334 19.03 9.02 -11.73
C GLU A 334 20.27 8.13 -11.85
N GLN A 335 21.22 8.53 -12.71
CA GLN A 335 22.49 7.82 -12.91
C GLN A 335 23.20 7.52 -11.57
N ALA A 336 23.23 8.49 -10.66
CA ALA A 336 23.87 8.32 -9.35
C ALA A 336 23.20 7.24 -8.47
N ARG A 337 21.87 7.07 -8.55
CA ARG A 337 21.16 6.01 -7.81
C ARG A 337 21.45 4.64 -8.40
N PHE A 338 21.55 4.57 -9.71
CA PHE A 338 21.92 3.34 -10.40
C PHE A 338 23.37 2.93 -10.10
N GLU A 339 24.32 3.87 -10.14
CA GLU A 339 25.72 3.63 -9.74
C GLU A 339 25.81 3.16 -8.29
N ARG A 340 25.03 3.77 -7.40
CA ARG A 340 24.90 3.32 -6.01
C ARG A 340 24.35 1.89 -5.92
N LEU A 341 23.32 1.54 -6.68
CA LEU A 341 22.78 0.18 -6.71
C LEU A 341 23.87 -0.82 -7.14
N LEU A 342 24.65 -0.52 -8.18
CA LEU A 342 25.74 -1.40 -8.62
C LEU A 342 26.82 -1.57 -7.53
N ALA A 343 27.22 -0.48 -6.87
CA ALA A 343 28.17 -0.53 -5.77
C ALA A 343 27.63 -1.38 -4.60
N GLN A 344 26.34 -1.28 -4.30
CA GLN A 344 25.66 -2.08 -3.29
C GLN A 344 25.63 -3.56 -3.67
N MET A 345 25.29 -3.91 -4.91
CA MET A 345 25.31 -5.30 -5.38
C MET A 345 26.71 -5.89 -5.33
N ALA A 346 27.74 -5.13 -5.74
CA ALA A 346 29.13 -5.55 -5.67
C ALA A 346 29.60 -5.77 -4.22
N ALA A 347 29.26 -4.86 -3.31
CA ALA A 347 29.58 -4.99 -1.88
C ALA A 347 28.86 -6.18 -1.21
N LEU A 348 27.72 -6.61 -1.76
CA LEU A 348 26.97 -7.77 -1.28
C LEU A 348 27.30 -9.07 -2.02
N ASP A 349 28.33 -9.06 -2.87
CA ASP A 349 28.74 -10.22 -3.68
C ASP A 349 27.61 -10.76 -4.58
N VAL A 350 26.66 -9.90 -4.98
CA VAL A 350 25.54 -10.23 -5.87
C VAL A 350 25.99 -10.06 -7.33
N PRO A 351 26.00 -11.13 -8.16
CA PRO A 351 26.42 -11.01 -9.54
C PRO A 351 25.46 -10.12 -10.34
N THR A 352 25.98 -9.05 -10.94
CA THR A 352 25.24 -8.18 -11.87
C THR A 352 25.84 -8.24 -13.27
N PRO A 353 25.07 -7.93 -14.33
CA PRO A 353 25.61 -7.80 -15.68
C PRO A 353 26.74 -6.77 -15.74
N SER A 354 27.72 -6.99 -16.63
CA SER A 354 28.73 -5.99 -16.94
C SER A 354 28.09 -4.81 -17.63
N MET A 355 28.29 -3.62 -17.07
CA MET A 355 27.77 -2.39 -17.65
C MET A 355 28.79 -1.80 -18.63
N PRO A 356 28.32 -1.13 -19.70
CA PRO A 356 29.22 -0.51 -20.67
C PRO A 356 30.04 0.61 -20.02
N ASP A 357 31.32 0.70 -20.36
CA ASP A 357 32.23 1.76 -19.90
C ASP A 357 32.01 3.06 -20.70
N ARG A 358 30.78 3.58 -20.62
CA ARG A 358 30.36 4.87 -21.21
C ARG A 358 29.12 5.40 -20.50
N ALA A 359 28.83 6.68 -20.71
CA ALA A 359 27.56 7.25 -20.30
C ALA A 359 26.38 6.51 -20.97
N MET A 360 25.36 6.22 -20.17
CA MET A 360 24.12 5.59 -20.59
C MET A 360 22.99 6.62 -20.64
N GLY A 361 22.15 6.52 -21.68
CA GLY A 361 20.91 7.29 -21.73
C GLY A 361 19.87 6.75 -20.73
N PRO A 362 18.83 7.53 -20.41
CA PRO A 362 17.81 7.11 -19.43
C PRO A 362 17.14 5.76 -19.73
N ALA A 363 16.89 5.46 -21.01
CA ALA A 363 16.32 4.19 -21.43
C ALA A 363 17.27 3.01 -21.20
N GLU A 364 18.57 3.22 -21.40
CA GLU A 364 19.61 2.21 -21.15
C GLU A 364 19.77 1.97 -19.65
N VAL A 365 19.79 3.02 -18.84
CA VAL A 365 19.83 2.92 -17.37
C VAL A 365 18.62 2.15 -16.84
N ARG A 366 17.42 2.44 -17.34
CA ARG A 366 16.22 1.68 -16.96
C ARG A 366 16.34 0.20 -17.34
N SER A 367 16.76 -0.11 -18.56
CA SER A 367 16.97 -1.50 -18.99
C SER A 367 17.98 -2.20 -18.06
N ALA A 368 19.09 -1.52 -17.75
CA ALA A 368 20.12 -2.02 -16.86
C ALA A 368 19.60 -2.28 -15.43
N ILE A 369 18.72 -1.42 -14.89
CA ILE A 369 18.04 -1.67 -13.60
C ILE A 369 17.18 -2.93 -13.68
N GLY A 370 16.44 -3.12 -14.78
CA GLY A 370 15.66 -4.34 -15.01
C GLY A 370 16.54 -5.59 -15.05
N GLU A 371 17.69 -5.53 -15.72
CA GLU A 371 18.64 -6.64 -15.76
C GLU A 371 19.29 -6.93 -14.39
N VAL A 372 19.58 -5.91 -13.60
CA VAL A 372 20.03 -6.04 -12.21
C VAL A 372 18.92 -6.70 -11.37
N GLY A 373 17.68 -6.27 -11.51
CA GLY A 373 16.53 -6.90 -10.84
C GLY A 373 16.39 -8.38 -11.20
N ALA A 374 16.53 -8.73 -12.48
CA ALA A 374 16.52 -10.13 -12.93
C ALA A 374 17.71 -10.93 -12.37
N ALA A 375 18.88 -10.30 -12.23
CA ALA A 375 20.05 -10.92 -11.63
C ALA A 375 19.87 -11.18 -10.13
N VAL A 376 19.30 -10.21 -9.41
CA VAL A 376 18.87 -10.38 -8.01
C VAL A 376 17.88 -11.53 -7.92
N GLY A 377 16.84 -11.58 -8.75
CA GLY A 377 15.86 -12.68 -8.76
C GLY A 377 16.50 -14.05 -8.93
N ARG A 378 17.44 -14.20 -9.88
CA ARG A 378 18.21 -15.45 -10.06
C ARG A 378 19.08 -15.79 -8.85
N HIS A 379 19.72 -14.79 -8.25
CA HIS A 379 20.55 -14.97 -7.06
C HIS A 379 19.70 -15.46 -5.87
N LEU A 380 18.51 -14.88 -5.67
CA LEU A 380 17.58 -15.28 -4.62
C LEU A 380 17.03 -16.70 -4.84
N ALA A 381 16.64 -17.04 -6.07
CA ALA A 381 16.21 -18.41 -6.40
C ALA A 381 17.31 -19.43 -6.08
N ALA A 382 18.57 -19.12 -6.38
CA ALA A 382 19.69 -19.99 -6.04
C ALA A 382 19.87 -20.16 -4.52
N ARG A 383 19.69 -19.10 -3.72
CA ARG A 383 19.72 -19.19 -2.24
C ARG A 383 18.58 -20.04 -1.68
N GLN A 384 17.37 -19.88 -2.22
CA GLN A 384 16.20 -20.65 -1.81
C GLN A 384 16.39 -22.15 -2.04
N THR A 385 17.00 -22.55 -3.17
CA THR A 385 17.34 -23.98 -3.42
C THR A 385 18.34 -24.56 -2.41
N ARG A 386 19.11 -23.72 -1.70
CA ARG A 386 20.05 -24.12 -0.65
C ARG A 386 19.43 -24.10 0.76
N GLY A 387 18.15 -23.72 0.87
CA GLY A 387 17.47 -23.57 2.15
C GLY A 387 17.94 -22.36 2.96
N GLU A 388 18.59 -21.38 2.32
CA GLU A 388 18.98 -20.13 2.97
C GLU A 388 17.74 -19.21 3.06
N PRO A 389 17.33 -18.76 4.27
CA PRO A 389 16.22 -17.82 4.41
C PRO A 389 16.58 -16.44 3.84
N GLY A 390 15.56 -15.71 3.39
CA GLY A 390 15.68 -14.29 2.99
C GLY A 390 15.62 -14.01 1.49
N GLY A 391 15.70 -12.73 1.16
CA GLY A 391 15.75 -12.19 -0.21
C GLY A 391 15.02 -10.86 -0.39
N SER A 392 14.23 -10.47 0.61
CA SER A 392 13.47 -9.22 0.61
C SER A 392 14.37 -7.99 0.63
N ALA A 393 15.53 -8.09 1.27
CA ALA A 393 16.43 -6.97 1.48
C ALA A 393 17.10 -6.51 0.18
N LEU A 394 17.57 -7.47 -0.65
CA LEU A 394 18.15 -7.17 -1.96
C LEU A 394 17.13 -6.53 -2.89
N TRP A 395 15.90 -7.06 -2.90
CA TRP A 395 14.81 -6.49 -3.69
C TRP A 395 14.48 -5.06 -3.27
N THR A 396 14.51 -4.79 -1.96
CA THR A 396 14.32 -3.45 -1.41
C THR A 396 15.40 -2.47 -1.91
N LEU A 397 16.65 -2.90 -2.11
CA LEU A 397 17.70 -2.05 -2.68
C LEU A 397 17.42 -1.69 -4.14
N VAL A 398 16.98 -2.66 -4.96
CA VAL A 398 16.56 -2.42 -6.35
C VAL A 398 15.42 -1.40 -6.38
N LEU A 399 14.39 -1.60 -5.57
CA LEU A 399 13.24 -0.69 -5.46
C LEU A 399 13.64 0.73 -5.04
N ARG A 400 14.56 0.86 -4.08
CA ARG A 400 15.03 2.18 -3.58
C ARG A 400 15.89 2.93 -4.58
N SER A 401 16.45 2.25 -5.59
CA SER A 401 17.17 2.89 -6.69
C SER A 401 16.23 3.63 -7.65
N LEU A 402 14.95 3.24 -7.70
CA LEU A 402 13.95 3.86 -8.56
C LEU A 402 13.49 5.22 -8.02
N MET A 403 12.97 6.03 -8.93
CA MET A 403 12.31 7.29 -8.57
C MET A 403 10.88 7.00 -8.10
N GLN A 404 10.37 7.83 -7.19
CA GLN A 404 8.98 7.72 -6.80
C GLN A 404 8.09 8.36 -7.87
N ALA A 405 7.04 7.64 -8.29
CA ALA A 405 6.01 8.21 -9.15
C ALA A 405 5.14 9.22 -8.38
N PHE A 406 4.64 10.23 -9.07
CA PHE A 406 3.76 11.25 -8.50
C PHE A 406 2.78 11.76 -9.55
N TYR A 407 1.77 12.47 -9.08
CA TYR A 407 0.78 13.11 -9.94
C TYR A 407 1.25 14.50 -10.37
N THR A 408 1.14 14.80 -11.66
CA THR A 408 1.43 16.12 -12.25
C THR A 408 0.64 16.30 -13.54
N ALA A 409 0.43 17.54 -13.97
CA ALA A 409 -0.15 17.83 -15.27
C ALA A 409 0.88 18.22 -16.34
N ASP A 410 2.17 18.20 -16.00
CA ASP A 410 3.24 18.67 -16.88
C ASP A 410 3.90 17.56 -17.70
N SER A 411 3.80 16.32 -17.24
CA SER A 411 4.44 15.18 -17.88
C SER A 411 3.61 13.93 -17.76
N ALA A 412 3.43 13.24 -18.89
CA ALA A 412 2.70 11.98 -18.97
C ALA A 412 3.63 10.76 -18.98
N THR A 413 4.94 10.94 -18.96
CA THR A 413 5.89 9.81 -19.11
C THR A 413 5.95 8.98 -17.82
N HIS A 414 6.12 7.67 -17.97
CA HIS A 414 6.26 6.76 -16.85
C HIS A 414 7.42 5.79 -17.08
N SER A 415 8.59 6.11 -16.53
CA SER A 415 9.81 5.32 -16.77
C SER A 415 9.65 3.88 -16.33
N GLY A 416 9.10 3.60 -15.14
CA GLY A 416 8.92 2.22 -14.66
C GLY A 416 8.07 1.31 -15.58
N LEU A 417 7.14 1.88 -16.36
CA LEU A 417 6.30 1.13 -17.31
C LEU A 417 6.83 1.25 -18.76
N ALA A 418 7.93 1.97 -18.94
CA ALA A 418 8.45 2.43 -20.22
C ALA A 418 7.34 3.02 -21.12
N SER A 419 6.49 3.86 -20.53
CA SER A 419 5.34 4.45 -21.22
C SER A 419 5.57 5.93 -21.49
N ALA A 420 5.23 6.38 -22.71
CA ALA A 420 5.29 7.79 -23.07
C ALA A 420 4.07 8.58 -22.56
N ALA A 421 2.99 7.89 -22.22
CA ALA A 421 1.72 8.48 -21.82
C ALA A 421 1.00 7.57 -20.83
N TYR A 422 0.97 7.96 -19.56
CA TYR A 422 0.34 7.19 -18.49
C TYR A 422 -0.37 8.09 -17.48
N LEU A 423 -1.56 7.66 -17.07
CA LEU A 423 -2.37 8.25 -16.02
C LEU A 423 -3.11 7.14 -15.28
N HIS A 424 -3.78 7.47 -14.19
CA HIS A 424 -4.69 6.54 -13.52
C HIS A 424 -6.14 6.88 -13.89
N PHE A 425 -6.86 5.92 -14.47
CA PHE A 425 -8.26 6.00 -14.90
C PHE A 425 -9.15 4.96 -14.21
N THR A 426 -8.58 3.85 -13.76
CA THR A 426 -9.29 2.60 -13.44
C THR A 426 -9.74 2.46 -11.99
N SER A 427 -9.60 3.47 -11.13
CA SER A 427 -10.06 3.38 -9.73
C SER A 427 -10.63 4.69 -9.15
N PRO A 428 -11.65 5.28 -9.79
CA PRO A 428 -12.24 6.56 -9.35
C PRO A 428 -13.01 6.47 -8.03
N ILE A 429 -13.35 5.29 -7.52
CA ILE A 429 -13.98 5.16 -6.20
C ILE A 429 -12.98 5.49 -5.08
N ARG A 430 -11.70 5.20 -5.29
CA ARG A 430 -10.64 5.28 -4.26
C ARG A 430 -9.48 6.22 -4.57
N ARG A 431 -9.46 6.85 -5.75
CA ARG A 431 -8.43 7.84 -6.15
C ARG A 431 -9.08 9.07 -6.81
N TYR A 432 -8.83 10.24 -6.25
CA TYR A 432 -9.35 11.50 -6.79
C TYR A 432 -8.78 11.87 -8.18
N PRO A 433 -7.49 11.59 -8.49
CA PRO A 433 -6.96 11.81 -9.84
C PRO A 433 -7.75 11.08 -10.94
N ASP A 434 -8.18 9.85 -10.69
CA ASP A 434 -9.00 9.08 -11.62
C ASP A 434 -10.36 9.76 -11.88
N LEU A 435 -10.98 10.36 -10.86
CA LEU A 435 -12.20 11.14 -11.02
C LEU A 435 -11.99 12.37 -11.92
N LEU A 436 -10.85 13.06 -11.80
CA LEU A 436 -10.51 14.17 -12.70
C LEU A 436 -10.25 13.69 -14.14
N VAL A 437 -9.56 12.55 -14.29
CA VAL A 437 -9.36 11.92 -15.60
C VAL A 437 -10.69 11.54 -16.24
N HIS A 438 -11.65 11.00 -15.46
CA HIS A 438 -13.00 10.73 -15.94
C HIS A 438 -13.66 12.01 -16.45
N ARG A 439 -13.62 13.11 -15.70
CA ARG A 439 -14.17 14.42 -16.15
C ARG A 439 -13.54 14.89 -17.47
N ALA A 440 -12.21 14.83 -17.56
CA ALA A 440 -11.49 15.19 -18.77
C ALA A 440 -11.87 14.31 -19.96
N LEU A 441 -11.95 12.98 -19.77
CA LEU A 441 -12.36 12.04 -20.83
C LEU A 441 -13.79 12.29 -21.29
N LEU A 442 -14.71 12.46 -20.34
CA LEU A 442 -16.14 12.69 -20.58
C LEU A 442 -16.40 13.99 -21.34
N GLU A 443 -15.62 15.04 -21.09
CA GLU A 443 -15.65 16.27 -21.92
C GLU A 443 -15.29 15.95 -23.37
N THR A 444 -14.22 15.20 -23.61
CA THR A 444 -13.75 14.94 -24.99
C THR A 444 -14.68 14.08 -25.83
N ILE A 445 -15.54 13.29 -25.19
CA ILE A 445 -16.53 12.44 -25.86
C ILE A 445 -17.93 13.09 -25.90
N GLY A 446 -18.05 14.35 -25.46
CA GLY A 446 -19.30 15.11 -25.55
C GLY A 446 -20.36 14.71 -24.51
N ALA A 447 -19.97 14.12 -23.38
CA ALA A 447 -20.89 13.61 -22.36
C ALA A 447 -21.42 14.69 -21.38
N GLY A 448 -21.29 15.97 -21.72
CA GLY A 448 -21.83 17.09 -20.94
C GLY A 448 -21.15 17.34 -19.60
N VAL A 449 -19.98 16.75 -19.35
CA VAL A 449 -19.17 16.97 -18.15
C VAL A 449 -18.07 17.99 -18.49
N PRO A 450 -17.93 19.09 -17.73
CA PRO A 450 -16.86 20.06 -17.97
C PRO A 450 -15.50 19.44 -17.66
N ALA A 451 -14.50 19.80 -18.48
CA ALA A 451 -13.12 19.48 -18.16
C ALA A 451 -12.64 20.36 -16.98
N PRO A 452 -11.82 19.82 -16.07
CA PRO A 452 -11.26 20.61 -14.98
C PRO A 452 -10.31 21.66 -15.52
N ASP A 453 -10.27 22.83 -14.88
CA ASP A 453 -9.31 23.87 -15.23
C ASP A 453 -7.88 23.51 -14.75
N ARG A 454 -6.88 24.18 -15.31
CA ARG A 454 -5.47 23.91 -15.02
C ARG A 454 -5.08 24.10 -13.55
N LEU A 455 -5.63 25.12 -12.88
CA LEU A 455 -5.34 25.39 -11.47
C LEU A 455 -5.89 24.25 -10.60
N THR A 456 -7.13 23.84 -10.84
CA THR A 456 -7.77 22.71 -10.16
C THR A 456 -6.96 21.42 -10.34
N VAL A 457 -6.47 21.17 -11.56
CA VAL A 457 -5.63 20.01 -11.86
C VAL A 457 -4.30 20.05 -11.10
N ASP A 458 -3.61 21.19 -11.06
CA ASP A 458 -2.33 21.33 -10.35
C ASP A 458 -2.47 21.15 -8.84
N GLU A 459 -3.52 21.76 -8.24
CA GLU A 459 -3.82 21.61 -6.83
C GLU A 459 -4.15 20.15 -6.47
N ALA A 460 -4.92 19.48 -7.32
CA ALA A 460 -5.28 18.08 -7.14
C ALA A 460 -4.09 17.14 -7.30
N ALA A 461 -3.20 17.40 -8.26
CA ALA A 461 -1.99 16.62 -8.47
C ALA A 461 -1.04 16.70 -7.26
N LEU A 462 -0.80 17.91 -6.74
CA LEU A 462 0.01 18.12 -5.54
C LEU A 462 -0.60 17.41 -4.33
N ARG A 463 -1.88 17.69 -4.04
CA ARG A 463 -2.58 17.11 -2.89
C ARG A 463 -2.64 15.59 -2.96
N SER A 464 -3.00 15.02 -4.11
CA SER A 464 -3.13 13.56 -4.25
C SER A 464 -1.77 12.88 -4.07
N SER A 465 -0.68 13.48 -4.54
CA SER A 465 0.67 12.95 -4.31
C SER A 465 1.08 12.99 -2.83
N GLU A 466 0.72 14.05 -2.11
CA GLU A 466 0.95 14.15 -0.66
C GLU A 466 0.11 13.14 0.12
N ARG A 467 -1.17 13.00 -0.23
CA ARG A 467 -2.11 12.08 0.43
C ARG A 467 -1.74 10.62 0.17
N GLU A 468 -1.31 10.27 -1.03
CA GLU A 468 -0.79 8.95 -1.36
C GLU A 468 0.43 8.58 -0.50
N ARG A 469 1.42 9.47 -0.40
CA ARG A 469 2.60 9.26 0.48
C ARG A 469 2.20 9.05 1.93
N ASN A 470 1.33 9.91 2.44
CA ASN A 470 0.84 9.83 3.81
C ASN A 470 0.09 8.51 4.05
N ALA A 471 -0.76 8.09 3.11
CA ALA A 471 -1.46 6.81 3.19
C ALA A 471 -0.46 5.64 3.26
N THR A 472 0.51 5.57 2.35
CA THR A 472 1.55 4.52 2.36
C THR A 472 2.31 4.47 3.69
N ASP A 473 2.64 5.62 4.29
CA ASP A 473 3.32 5.66 5.59
C ASP A 473 2.43 5.14 6.73
N ILE A 474 1.13 5.47 6.71
CA ILE A 474 0.14 4.98 7.67
C ILE A 474 -0.06 3.47 7.52
N GLU A 475 -0.20 2.97 6.30
CA GLU A 475 -0.41 1.55 5.99
C GLU A 475 0.78 0.71 6.47
N ARG A 476 2.01 1.12 6.14
CA ARG A 476 3.24 0.46 6.66
C ARG A 476 3.33 0.52 8.18
N ARG A 477 2.89 1.62 8.81
CA ARG A 477 2.86 1.73 10.28
C ARG A 477 1.82 0.79 10.87
N ALA A 478 0.67 0.67 10.23
CA ALA A 478 -0.40 -0.24 10.62
C ALA A 478 0.07 -1.71 10.57
N ASP A 479 0.73 -2.11 9.49
CA ASP A 479 1.28 -3.46 9.34
C ASP A 479 2.30 -3.80 10.43
N ARG A 480 3.23 -2.87 10.73
CA ARG A 480 4.19 -3.06 11.83
C ARG A 480 3.51 -3.21 13.18
N ILE A 481 2.45 -2.45 13.44
CA ILE A 481 1.67 -2.52 14.69
C ILE A 481 0.95 -3.87 14.78
N ILE A 482 0.31 -4.31 13.71
CA ILE A 482 -0.41 -5.58 13.62
C ILE A 482 0.54 -6.77 13.76
N GLY A 483 1.68 -6.75 13.06
CA GLY A 483 2.75 -7.72 13.23
C GLY A 483 3.25 -7.79 14.68
N CYS A 484 3.44 -6.64 15.34
CA CYS A 484 3.83 -6.63 16.74
C CYS A 484 2.73 -7.09 17.70
N LEU A 485 1.45 -6.86 17.40
CA LEU A 485 0.32 -7.40 18.17
C LEU A 485 0.30 -8.93 18.08
N MET A 486 0.49 -9.48 16.87
CA MET A 486 0.60 -10.92 16.64
C MET A 486 1.80 -11.51 17.38
N LEU A 487 2.97 -10.85 17.30
CA LEU A 487 4.18 -11.28 18.00
C LEU A 487 4.02 -11.27 19.52
N ASP A 488 3.39 -10.24 20.07
CA ASP A 488 3.10 -10.11 21.50
C ASP A 488 2.08 -11.16 21.99
N ALA A 489 1.07 -11.50 21.17
CA ALA A 489 0.17 -12.62 21.46
C ALA A 489 0.93 -13.96 21.49
N ARG A 490 1.74 -14.24 20.46
CA ARG A 490 2.55 -15.47 20.36
C ARG A 490 3.50 -15.63 21.54
N ARG A 491 4.16 -14.55 21.97
CA ARG A 491 5.05 -14.58 23.15
C ARG A 491 4.33 -14.91 24.45
N ARG A 492 3.09 -14.46 24.63
CA ARG A 492 2.30 -14.80 25.83
C ARG A 492 1.92 -16.28 25.87
N GLU A 493 1.69 -16.89 24.71
CA GLU A 493 1.30 -18.29 24.59
C GLU A 493 2.50 -19.25 24.66
N ARG A 494 3.59 -18.91 23.96
CA ARG A 494 4.75 -19.79 23.77
C ARG A 494 5.96 -19.45 24.66
N GLY A 495 5.94 -18.30 25.33
CA GLY A 495 7.07 -17.80 26.12
C GLY A 495 8.06 -16.96 25.30
N ASN A 496 9.21 -16.66 25.91
CA ASN A 496 10.21 -15.72 25.37
C ASN A 496 11.42 -16.39 24.70
N ASP A 497 11.45 -17.72 24.68
CA ASP A 497 12.62 -18.49 24.25
C ASP A 497 12.53 -18.97 22.80
N GLU A 498 11.44 -18.65 22.09
CA GLU A 498 11.28 -18.96 20.67
C GLU A 498 12.35 -18.25 19.84
N VAL A 499 13.12 -19.05 19.10
CA VAL A 499 14.13 -18.61 18.14
C VAL A 499 13.46 -18.45 16.78
N PHE A 500 13.77 -17.33 16.11
CA PHE A 500 13.32 -17.06 14.76
C PHE A 500 14.52 -16.94 13.85
N ASP A 501 14.43 -17.54 12.67
CA ASP A 501 15.32 -17.21 11.56
C ASP A 501 14.83 -15.95 10.89
N GLY A 502 15.78 -15.08 10.55
CA GLY A 502 15.52 -13.79 9.94
C GLY A 502 16.62 -13.37 8.97
N GLU A 503 16.41 -12.20 8.39
CA GLU A 503 17.26 -11.54 7.40
C GLU A 503 17.52 -10.12 7.86
N VAL A 504 18.77 -9.66 7.77
CA VAL A 504 19.11 -8.25 7.99
C VAL A 504 18.56 -7.41 6.84
N VAL A 505 17.57 -6.56 7.12
CA VAL A 505 16.89 -5.72 6.12
C VAL A 505 17.28 -4.24 6.18
N GLY A 506 18.01 -3.83 7.22
CA GLY A 506 18.47 -2.45 7.36
C GLY A 506 19.59 -2.31 8.38
N LEU A 507 20.40 -1.26 8.21
CA LEU A 507 21.58 -1.01 9.03
C LEU A 507 21.62 0.45 9.46
N ILE A 508 22.00 0.69 10.71
CA ILE A 508 22.42 2.00 11.22
C ILE A 508 23.61 1.79 12.17
N PRO A 509 24.43 2.83 12.46
CA PRO A 509 25.51 2.68 13.46
C PRO A 509 25.04 2.17 14.84
N GLY A 510 23.77 2.38 15.17
CA GLY A 510 23.15 1.89 16.41
C GLY A 510 22.78 0.40 16.42
N GLY A 511 22.87 -0.33 15.31
CA GLY A 511 22.45 -1.72 15.20
C GLY A 511 21.80 -2.09 13.85
N VAL A 512 21.12 -3.22 13.80
CA VAL A 512 20.53 -3.78 12.59
C VAL A 512 19.02 -4.00 12.73
N PHE A 513 18.29 -3.78 11.65
CA PHE A 513 16.89 -4.15 11.49
C PHE A 513 16.84 -5.55 10.89
N VAL A 514 16.04 -6.43 11.51
CA VAL A 514 15.89 -7.82 11.10
C VAL A 514 14.43 -8.05 10.78
N SER A 515 14.15 -8.54 9.58
CA SER A 515 12.87 -9.15 9.21
C SER A 515 12.92 -10.64 9.57
N PHE A 516 11.90 -11.17 10.23
CA PHE A 516 11.88 -12.56 10.69
C PHE A 516 10.46 -13.10 10.77
N GLY A 517 10.31 -14.41 10.68
CA GLY A 517 8.98 -15.03 10.58
C GLY A 517 8.15 -14.43 9.42
N ILE A 518 6.81 -14.44 9.56
CA ILE A 518 5.91 -13.81 8.59
C ILE A 518 5.39 -12.50 9.19
N GLY A 519 5.82 -11.37 8.62
CA GLY A 519 5.32 -10.04 8.99
C GLY A 519 5.94 -9.44 10.26
N PHE A 520 7.07 -9.94 10.77
CA PHE A 520 7.77 -9.32 11.90
C PHE A 520 9.03 -8.58 11.48
N GLU A 521 9.22 -7.41 12.06
CA GLU A 521 10.46 -6.64 12.00
C GLU A 521 10.88 -6.24 13.41
N GLY A 522 12.18 -6.27 13.68
CA GLY A 522 12.72 -5.90 14.99
C GLY A 522 14.14 -5.36 14.90
N PHE A 523 14.58 -4.77 16.01
CA PHE A 523 15.87 -4.10 16.09
C PHE A 523 16.83 -4.82 17.04
N LEU A 524 18.00 -5.16 16.53
CA LEU A 524 19.12 -5.74 17.27
C LEU A 524 20.20 -4.67 17.45
N ARG A 525 20.50 -4.31 18.70
CA ARG A 525 21.36 -3.16 19.03
C ARG A 525 22.84 -3.48 18.77
N SER A 526 23.62 -2.48 18.39
CA SER A 526 25.06 -2.59 18.12
C SER A 526 25.86 -3.26 19.25
N ARG A 527 25.49 -2.96 20.50
CA ARG A 527 26.11 -3.55 21.71
C ARG A 527 26.00 -5.08 21.81
N GLU A 528 25.13 -5.71 21.04
CA GLU A 528 24.96 -7.17 21.07
C GLU A 528 25.98 -7.89 20.15
N PHE A 529 26.78 -7.14 19.36
CA PHE A 529 27.81 -7.69 18.48
C PHE A 529 29.22 -7.72 19.10
N ASP A 530 29.42 -7.13 20.28
CA ASP A 530 30.73 -7.02 20.95
C ASP A 530 31.89 -6.51 20.06
N ALA A 531 31.58 -5.68 19.05
CA ALA A 531 32.52 -5.26 17.99
C ALA A 531 32.96 -3.77 18.08
N GLY A 532 32.83 -3.16 19.26
CA GLY A 532 33.26 -1.78 19.51
C GLY A 532 32.41 -0.73 18.80
N PHE A 533 33.05 0.34 18.30
CA PHE A 533 32.38 1.38 17.53
C PHE A 533 32.06 0.89 16.11
N LEU A 534 30.79 0.99 15.71
CA LEU A 534 30.32 0.52 14.41
C LEU A 534 30.14 1.68 13.42
N THR A 535 30.57 1.46 12.19
CA THR A 535 30.42 2.39 11.05
C THR A 535 29.79 1.67 9.87
N LEU A 536 29.18 2.41 8.95
CA LEU A 536 28.73 1.85 7.68
C LEU A 536 29.88 1.90 6.66
N ASP A 537 29.90 0.96 5.73
CA ASP A 537 30.72 1.06 4.52
C ASP A 537 30.20 2.17 3.58
N ASP A 538 30.97 2.49 2.55
CA ASP A 538 30.64 3.57 1.60
C ASP A 538 29.32 3.30 0.84
N ALA A 539 28.96 2.04 0.62
CA ALA A 539 27.72 1.64 -0.04
C ALA A 539 26.49 1.59 0.92
N GLU A 540 26.71 1.75 2.22
CA GLU A 540 25.73 1.66 3.31
C GLU A 540 24.98 0.32 3.37
N VAL A 541 25.66 -0.77 3.05
CA VAL A 541 25.11 -2.14 3.05
C VAL A 541 25.87 -3.10 3.96
N GLN A 542 26.95 -2.64 4.58
CA GLN A 542 27.69 -3.37 5.60
C GLN A 542 27.92 -2.51 6.85
N LEU A 543 27.80 -3.14 8.01
CA LEU A 543 28.16 -2.58 9.30
C LEU A 543 29.55 -3.09 9.67
N LEU A 544 30.51 -2.20 9.80
CA LEU A 544 31.92 -2.48 10.05
C LEU A 544 32.27 -2.21 11.52
N GLY A 545 32.97 -3.13 12.15
CA GLY A 545 33.50 -2.98 13.52
C GLY A 545 34.87 -2.31 13.58
N GLU A 546 35.46 -2.30 14.77
CA GLU A 546 36.83 -1.82 14.95
C GLU A 546 37.82 -2.58 14.05
N GLY A 547 38.62 -1.84 13.28
CA GLY A 547 39.55 -2.41 12.29
C GLY A 547 38.95 -2.65 10.90
N GLY A 548 37.69 -2.28 10.66
CA GLY A 548 37.07 -2.32 9.33
C GLY A 548 36.54 -3.70 8.91
N LEU A 549 36.44 -4.65 9.85
CA LEU A 549 35.90 -5.98 9.58
C LEU A 549 34.35 -5.93 9.54
N PRO A 550 33.70 -6.58 8.56
CA PRO A 550 32.24 -6.67 8.51
C PRO A 550 31.66 -7.45 9.71
N VAL A 551 30.66 -6.86 10.35
CA VAL A 551 29.90 -7.42 11.49
C VAL A 551 28.54 -7.94 11.05
N ALA A 552 27.87 -7.22 10.14
CA ALA A 552 26.60 -7.60 9.54
C ALA A 552 26.45 -6.93 8.17
N ARG A 553 25.77 -7.60 7.24
CA ARG A 553 25.45 -7.08 5.90
C ARG A 553 23.96 -7.17 5.64
N ILE A 554 23.45 -6.29 4.78
CA ILE A 554 22.08 -6.42 4.27
C ILE A 554 21.94 -7.77 3.55
N GLY A 555 20.88 -8.52 3.85
CA GLY A 555 20.63 -9.85 3.32
C GLY A 555 21.28 -11.00 4.10
N ASP A 556 22.09 -10.71 5.13
CA ASP A 556 22.66 -11.77 5.96
C ASP A 556 21.56 -12.50 6.74
N PRO A 557 21.58 -13.85 6.76
CA PRO A 557 20.71 -14.62 7.62
C PRO A 557 21.16 -14.47 9.08
N ILE A 558 20.19 -14.35 9.99
CA ILE A 558 20.45 -14.22 11.42
C ILE A 558 19.35 -14.87 12.24
N SER A 559 19.73 -15.69 13.23
CA SER A 559 18.77 -16.25 14.19
C SER A 559 18.66 -15.34 15.41
N VAL A 560 17.43 -14.96 15.77
CA VAL A 560 17.14 -13.96 16.80
C VAL A 560 16.10 -14.46 17.81
N ARG A 561 16.12 -13.88 19.01
CA ARG A 561 15.05 -14.01 20.02
C ARG A 561 14.48 -12.65 20.37
N VAL A 562 13.17 -12.62 20.61
CA VAL A 562 12.44 -11.39 20.94
C VAL A 562 12.37 -11.21 22.45
N ILE A 563 12.98 -10.14 22.95
CA ILE A 563 13.02 -9.87 24.40
C ILE A 563 12.02 -8.81 24.85
N GLU A 564 11.57 -7.95 23.95
CA GLU A 564 10.61 -6.89 24.24
C GLU A 564 9.80 -6.56 22.98
N VAL A 565 8.51 -6.28 23.15
CA VAL A 565 7.61 -5.85 22.09
C VAL A 565 6.79 -4.68 22.63
N GLU A 566 6.68 -3.63 21.83
CA GLU A 566 5.81 -2.49 22.07
C GLU A 566 4.79 -2.42 20.92
N PRO A 567 3.65 -3.14 21.03
CA PRO A 567 2.76 -3.37 19.89
C PRO A 567 2.26 -2.08 19.23
N LEU A 568 1.75 -1.15 20.04
CA LEU A 568 1.21 0.12 19.56
C LEU A 568 2.28 1.04 18.92
N ARG A 569 3.57 0.81 19.22
CA ARG A 569 4.67 1.53 18.56
C ARG A 569 5.21 0.80 17.33
N GLY A 570 4.77 -0.43 17.07
CA GLY A 570 5.30 -1.28 16.00
C GLY A 570 6.80 -1.57 16.16
N ARG A 571 7.25 -1.80 17.41
CA ARG A 571 8.67 -2.04 17.72
C ARG A 571 8.87 -3.37 18.44
N ALA A 572 9.86 -4.14 18.01
CA ALA A 572 10.37 -5.30 18.71
C ALA A 572 11.88 -5.16 18.97
N ARG A 573 12.35 -5.56 20.15
CA ARG A 573 13.77 -5.60 20.51
C ARG A 573 14.26 -7.05 20.47
N LEU A 574 15.38 -7.22 19.78
CA LEU A 574 15.98 -8.52 19.49
C LEU A 574 17.32 -8.70 20.21
N VAL A 575 17.70 -9.96 20.37
CA VAL A 575 19.06 -10.41 20.70
C VAL A 575 19.43 -11.59 19.79
N PRO A 576 20.72 -11.84 19.53
CA PRO A 576 21.14 -13.07 18.87
C PRO A 576 20.65 -14.31 19.61
N ALA A 577 20.28 -15.37 18.89
CA ALA A 577 19.78 -16.61 19.48
C ALA A 577 20.77 -17.21 20.51
N ASP A 578 22.07 -17.13 20.22
CA ASP A 578 23.16 -17.68 21.04
C ASP A 578 23.56 -16.81 22.24
N SER A 579 22.99 -15.60 22.36
CA SER A 579 23.33 -14.68 23.46
C SER A 579 22.60 -15.07 24.75
N PRO A 580 23.28 -15.20 25.91
CA PRO A 580 22.60 -15.50 27.16
C PRO A 580 21.63 -14.38 27.53
N THR A 581 20.33 -14.68 27.54
CA THR A 581 19.45 -14.54 28.73
C THR A 581 19.69 -13.41 29.73
N ARG A 582 20.08 -12.18 29.38
CA ARG A 582 20.29 -11.14 30.41
C ARG A 582 18.95 -10.54 30.83
N PRO A 583 18.47 -10.75 32.09
CA PRO A 583 17.21 -10.18 32.53
C PRO A 583 17.25 -8.65 32.42
N SER A 584 16.18 -8.06 31.89
CA SER A 584 16.04 -6.61 31.78
C SER A 584 16.20 -5.98 33.17
N ARG A 585 17.27 -5.22 33.38
CA ARG A 585 17.39 -4.38 34.58
C ARG A 585 16.33 -3.28 34.46
N GLY A 586 15.17 -3.53 35.06
CA GLY A 586 14.22 -2.47 35.37
C GLY A 586 14.95 -1.34 36.09
N ARG A 587 14.61 -0.10 35.74
CA ARG A 587 15.13 1.11 36.41
C ARG A 587 14.84 1.02 37.90
N SER A 588 15.76 0.44 38.68
CA SER A 588 15.69 0.45 40.13
C SER A 588 16.18 1.80 40.64
N SER A 589 15.32 2.41 41.43
CA SER A 589 15.53 3.66 42.15
C SER A 589 16.90 3.73 42.82
N ARG A 590 17.63 4.82 42.57
CA ARG A 590 18.84 5.19 43.33
C ARG A 590 18.56 5.12 44.84
N PRO A 591 19.38 4.43 45.65
CA PRO A 591 19.21 4.44 47.10
C PRO A 591 19.61 5.81 47.66
N GLN A 592 18.71 6.38 48.47
CA GLN A 592 18.93 7.60 49.24
C GLN A 592 20.12 7.42 50.19
N ARG A 593 21.16 8.24 50.01
CA ARG A 593 22.26 8.40 50.98
C ARG A 593 21.68 8.95 52.29
N ARG A 594 21.56 8.09 53.32
CA ARG A 594 21.37 8.51 54.71
C ARG A 594 22.60 9.29 55.17
N ARG A 595 22.43 10.58 55.45
CA ARG A 595 23.36 11.37 56.27
C ARG A 595 23.29 10.86 57.71
N ARG A 596 24.39 10.31 58.24
CA ARG A 596 24.55 10.13 59.68
C ARG A 596 24.84 11.49 60.32
N ARG A 597 24.06 11.82 61.36
CA ARG A 597 24.38 12.84 62.36
C ARG A 597 25.12 12.14 63.50
N PHE A 598 26.20 12.79 63.92
CA PHE A 598 27.10 12.50 65.04
C PHE A 598 27.97 11.24 64.90
#